data_AF-A0A512C398-F1
#
_entry.id   AF-A0A512C398-F1
#
_cell.length_a   1.000
_cell.length_b   1.000
_cell.length_c   1.000
_cell.angle_alpha   90.00
_cell.angle_beta   90.00
_cell.angle_gamma   90.00
#
_symmetry.space_group_name_H-M   'P 1'
#
loop_
_entity.id
_entity.type
_entity.pdbx_description
1 polymer ?
#
loop_
_entity_poly.entity_id
_entity_poly.type
_entity_poly.pdbx_seq_one_letter_code
_entity_poly.pdbx_strand_id
1 'polypeptide(L)'
;MGLYVENGKELKAANTRNGPGNFHLKPNGIFDVKGRQVGVLETGAYLRQKIRPDFATQSGPMLVINGQIHPQFSEQSTSRKIRNGVGVKGQDTVMFAISDSPVTFSTFARLFRDELGCANALFLDGSVSSLYAPSWERIDSLMPMGPIVGALRRRL
;
A
#
# COMPACT_ATOMS: atom_id res chain seq x y z
N MET A 1 -11.29 3.34 5.63
CA MET A 1 -10.49 2.71 6.70
C MET A 1 -10.94 1.27 6.85
N GLY A 2 -10.00 0.34 6.91
CA GLY A 2 -10.23 -1.10 6.88
C GLY A 2 -9.43 -1.86 7.92
N LEU A 3 -9.04 -3.10 7.60
CA LEU A 3 -8.25 -3.99 8.47
C LEU A 3 -7.04 -3.26 9.07
N TYR A 4 -6.81 -3.45 10.36
CA TYR A 4 -5.56 -3.09 11.03
C TYR A 4 -5.16 -4.20 12.00
N VAL A 5 -3.95 -4.74 11.82
CA VAL A 5 -3.33 -5.74 12.69
C VAL A 5 -1.97 -5.22 13.13
N GLU A 6 -1.68 -5.34 14.43
CA GLU A 6 -0.41 -4.95 15.03
C GLU A 6 0.01 -6.00 16.06
N ASN A 7 1.26 -6.45 16.01
CA ASN A 7 1.81 -7.48 16.88
C ASN A 7 0.91 -8.74 16.96
N GLY A 8 0.38 -9.17 15.81
CA GLY A 8 -0.51 -10.33 15.70
C GLY A 8 -1.94 -10.12 16.21
N LYS A 9 -2.28 -8.93 16.71
CA LYS A 9 -3.61 -8.59 17.21
C LYS A 9 -4.39 -7.79 16.19
N GLU A 10 -5.54 -8.32 15.77
CA GLU A 10 -6.49 -7.55 14.97
C GLU A 10 -7.14 -6.47 15.85
N LEU A 11 -6.88 -5.21 15.50
CA LEU A 11 -7.42 -4.04 16.18
C LEU A 11 -8.62 -3.46 15.43
N LYS A 12 -8.74 -3.76 14.14
CA LYS A 12 -9.87 -3.38 13.30
C LYS A 12 -10.10 -4.41 12.20
N ALA A 13 -11.36 -4.80 11.99
CA ALA A 13 -11.73 -5.75 10.95
C ALA A 13 -11.64 -5.18 9.53
N ALA A 14 -11.48 -6.07 8.55
CA ALA A 14 -11.52 -5.72 7.15
C ALA A 14 -12.86 -5.09 6.76
N ASN A 15 -12.82 -4.05 5.92
CA ASN A 15 -13.98 -3.39 5.39
C ASN A 15 -14.20 -3.79 3.92
N THR A 16 -15.28 -4.53 3.68
CA THR A 16 -15.69 -5.02 2.35
C THR A 16 -16.81 -4.19 1.73
N ARG A 17 -17.32 -3.17 2.43
CA ARG A 17 -18.41 -2.32 1.93
C ARG A 17 -17.96 -1.50 0.72
N ASN A 18 -18.93 -1.13 -0.11
CA ASN A 18 -18.76 -0.10 -1.13
C ASN A 18 -18.88 1.29 -0.48
N GLY A 19 -18.35 2.30 -1.16
CA GLY A 19 -18.40 3.68 -0.67
C GLY A 19 -17.64 4.63 -1.58
N PRO A 20 -17.56 5.92 -1.21
CA PRO A 20 -16.82 6.92 -1.97
C PRO A 20 -15.32 6.92 -1.64
N GLY A 21 -14.52 7.52 -2.53
CA GLY A 21 -13.08 7.77 -2.32
C GLY A 21 -12.16 6.58 -2.64
N ASN A 22 -10.86 6.83 -2.64
CA ASN A 22 -9.83 5.89 -3.11
C ASN A 22 -9.91 4.52 -2.41
N PHE A 23 -10.14 4.51 -1.10
CA PHE A 23 -10.24 3.27 -0.31
C PHE A 23 -11.30 2.30 -0.86
N HIS A 24 -12.38 2.82 -1.43
CA HIS A 24 -13.48 2.03 -1.96
C HIS A 24 -13.41 1.81 -3.49
N LEU A 25 -12.38 2.32 -4.17
CA LEU A 25 -12.11 2.04 -5.58
C LEU A 25 -11.57 0.61 -5.70
N LYS A 26 -12.45 -0.34 -6.03
CA LYS A 26 -12.15 -1.78 -6.04
C LYS A 26 -11.43 -2.22 -7.34
N PRO A 27 -10.53 -3.22 -7.27
CA PRO A 27 -10.06 -3.90 -6.06
C PRO A 27 -9.24 -3.00 -5.14
N ASN A 28 -9.46 -3.16 -3.83
CA ASN A 28 -8.60 -2.62 -2.78
C ASN A 28 -7.90 -3.80 -2.09
N GLY A 29 -6.81 -3.53 -1.37
CA GLY A 29 -5.90 -4.58 -0.94
C GLY A 29 -5.54 -4.51 0.54
N ILE A 30 -4.84 -5.55 0.97
CA ILE A 30 -4.21 -5.66 2.27
C ILE A 30 -2.72 -5.87 2.04
N PHE A 31 -1.91 -5.02 2.67
CA PHE A 31 -0.49 -5.26 2.85
C PHE A 31 -0.32 -5.99 4.19
N ASP A 32 0.37 -7.12 4.17
CA ASP A 32 0.62 -7.95 5.36
C ASP A 32 2.09 -8.36 5.48
N VAL A 33 2.50 -8.58 6.73
CA VAL A 33 3.83 -9.05 7.10
C VAL A 33 3.69 -10.19 8.10
N LYS A 34 4.38 -11.30 7.84
CA LYS A 34 4.48 -12.46 8.74
C LYS A 34 5.91 -12.98 8.80
N GLY A 35 6.61 -12.65 9.88
CA GLY A 35 8.02 -12.96 10.07
C GLY A 35 8.89 -12.31 9.01
N ARG A 36 9.31 -13.10 8.02
CA ARG A 36 10.09 -12.64 6.85
C ARG A 36 9.27 -12.59 5.55
N GLN A 37 8.04 -13.08 5.59
CA GLN A 37 7.15 -13.10 4.44
C GLN A 37 6.36 -11.81 4.38
N VAL A 38 6.19 -11.29 3.17
CA VAL A 38 5.45 -10.06 2.90
C VAL A 38 4.45 -10.30 1.79
N GLY A 39 3.27 -9.72 1.93
CA GLY A 39 2.16 -9.93 1.03
C GLY A 39 1.46 -8.62 0.66
N VAL A 40 1.05 -8.52 -0.60
CA VAL A 40 -0.01 -7.58 -1.02
C VAL A 40 -1.06 -8.40 -1.75
N LEU A 41 -2.27 -8.44 -1.21
CA LEU A 41 -3.37 -9.26 -1.70
C LEU A 41 -4.63 -8.41 -1.87
N GLU A 42 -5.45 -8.76 -2.87
CA GLU A 42 -6.83 -8.27 -2.95
C GLU A 42 -7.58 -8.64 -1.67
N THR A 43 -8.41 -7.73 -1.14
CA THR A 43 -9.06 -7.90 0.18
C THR A 43 -9.81 -9.23 0.31
N GLY A 44 -10.63 -9.60 -0.66
CA GLY A 44 -11.35 -10.88 -0.65
C GLY A 44 -10.41 -12.09 -0.72
N ALA A 45 -9.36 -12.02 -1.54
CA ALA A 45 -8.33 -13.05 -1.62
C ALA A 45 -7.60 -13.24 -0.27
N TYR A 46 -7.20 -12.15 0.37
CA TYR A 46 -6.60 -12.18 1.71
C TYR A 46 -7.52 -12.87 2.73
N LEU A 47 -8.80 -12.48 2.78
CA LEU A 47 -9.77 -13.05 3.72
C LEU A 47 -10.00 -14.55 3.53
N ARG A 48 -9.89 -15.05 2.28
CA ARG A 48 -9.98 -16.50 2.00
C ARG A 48 -8.75 -17.28 2.48
N GLN A 49 -7.57 -16.67 2.49
CA GLN A 49 -6.33 -17.33 2.92
C GLN A 49 -6.22 -17.50 4.45
N LYS A 50 -7.02 -16.75 5.24
CA LYS A 50 -7.00 -16.81 6.71
C LYS A 50 -5.60 -16.63 7.30
N ILE A 51 -4.81 -15.73 6.70
CA ILE A 51 -3.47 -15.40 7.18
C ILE A 51 -3.58 -14.83 8.60
N ARG A 52 -2.67 -15.25 9.48
CA ARG A 52 -2.44 -14.64 10.79
C ARG A 52 -1.14 -13.84 10.71
N PRO A 53 -1.17 -12.57 10.28
CA PRO A 53 0.02 -11.77 10.10
C PRO A 53 0.47 -11.15 11.43
N ASP A 54 1.73 -10.75 11.52
CA ASP A 54 2.23 -9.93 12.62
C ASP A 54 1.74 -8.49 12.47
N PHE A 55 1.71 -7.99 11.22
CA PHE A 55 1.20 -6.67 10.86
C PHE A 55 0.36 -6.74 9.61
N ALA A 56 -0.73 -5.97 9.56
CA ALA A 56 -1.48 -5.79 8.32
C ALA A 56 -2.24 -4.45 8.30
N THR A 57 -2.35 -3.86 7.12
CA THR A 57 -3.17 -2.68 6.88
C THR A 57 -3.94 -2.82 5.58
N GLN A 58 -5.24 -2.56 5.62
CA GLN A 58 -6.06 -2.49 4.42
C GLN A 58 -6.07 -1.06 3.87
N SER A 59 -5.76 -0.92 2.59
CA SER A 59 -5.91 0.35 1.88
C SER A 59 -6.26 0.13 0.40
N GLY A 60 -6.41 1.22 -0.34
CA GLY A 60 -6.77 1.13 -1.74
C GLY A 60 -6.86 2.46 -2.47
N PRO A 61 -6.87 2.42 -3.81
CA PRO A 61 -6.99 1.22 -4.66
C PRO A 61 -5.74 0.34 -4.67
N MET A 62 -5.88 -0.92 -5.11
CA MET A 62 -4.70 -1.65 -5.60
C MET A 62 -4.14 -0.93 -6.83
N LEU A 63 -2.81 -0.94 -6.96
CA LEU A 63 -2.11 -0.33 -8.10
C LEU A 63 -1.83 -1.38 -9.17
N VAL A 64 -1.34 -2.54 -8.73
CA VAL A 64 -1.00 -3.70 -9.57
C VAL A 64 -1.62 -4.93 -8.93
N ILE A 65 -2.26 -5.77 -9.74
CA ILE A 65 -2.91 -7.02 -9.34
C ILE A 65 -2.40 -8.11 -10.27
N ASN A 66 -1.63 -9.06 -9.75
CA ASN A 66 -1.04 -10.16 -10.51
C ASN A 66 -0.33 -9.69 -11.81
N GLY A 67 0.46 -8.63 -11.70
CA GLY A 67 1.18 -8.03 -12.84
C GLY A 67 0.33 -7.16 -13.77
N GLN A 68 -0.96 -6.98 -13.50
CA GLN A 68 -1.84 -6.13 -14.29
C GLN A 68 -2.12 -4.80 -13.57
N ILE A 69 -2.17 -3.69 -14.31
CA ILE A 69 -2.56 -2.39 -13.76
C ILE A 69 -4.06 -2.43 -13.42
N HIS A 70 -4.44 -1.76 -12.32
CA HIS A 70 -5.83 -1.63 -11.91
C HIS A 70 -6.74 -1.17 -13.07
N PRO A 71 -7.85 -1.88 -13.35
CA PRO A 71 -8.62 -1.70 -14.59
C PRO A 71 -9.36 -0.36 -14.68
N GLN A 72 -9.59 0.31 -13.55
CA GLN A 72 -10.24 1.63 -13.52
C GLN A 72 -9.25 2.80 -13.71
N PHE A 73 -7.95 2.54 -13.86
CA PHE A 73 -6.99 3.61 -14.12
C PHE A 73 -6.97 3.96 -15.61
N SER A 74 -7.40 5.17 -15.92
CA SER A 74 -7.32 5.72 -17.26
C SER A 74 -5.96 6.39 -17.48
N GLU A 75 -5.33 6.10 -18.63
CA GLU A 75 -4.16 6.83 -19.14
C GLU A 75 -4.44 8.32 -19.38
N GLN A 76 -5.71 8.66 -19.62
CA GLN A 76 -6.17 10.03 -19.89
C GLN A 76 -6.58 10.77 -18.60
N SER A 77 -6.38 10.16 -17.43
CA SER A 77 -6.75 10.80 -16.17
C SER A 77 -5.99 12.12 -15.97
N THR A 78 -6.73 13.19 -15.69
CA THR A 78 -6.16 14.50 -15.33
C THR A 78 -5.89 14.63 -13.82
N SER A 79 -6.26 13.63 -13.01
CA SER A 79 -6.11 13.66 -11.55
C SER A 79 -4.67 13.40 -11.12
N ARG A 80 -3.89 14.47 -11.04
CA ARG A 80 -2.50 14.47 -10.56
C ARG A 80 -2.44 14.84 -9.08
N LYS A 81 -1.83 13.98 -8.25
CA LYS A 81 -1.60 14.23 -6.83
C LYS A 81 -0.26 13.62 -6.41
N ILE A 82 0.27 14.06 -5.28
CA ILE A 82 1.30 13.29 -4.57
C ILE A 82 0.69 11.94 -4.19
N ARG A 83 1.39 10.85 -4.52
CA ARG A 83 0.98 9.47 -4.26
C ARG A 83 2.01 8.78 -3.40
N ASN A 84 1.53 7.84 -2.59
CA ASN A 84 2.34 6.88 -1.88
C ASN A 84 1.81 5.46 -2.16
N GLY A 85 2.65 4.46 -1.96
CA GLY A 85 2.24 3.09 -2.14
C GLY A 85 3.25 2.09 -1.61
N VAL A 86 2.79 0.85 -1.52
CA VAL A 86 3.59 -0.32 -1.17
C VAL A 86 3.36 -1.41 -2.21
N GLY A 87 4.43 -2.07 -2.61
CA GLY A 87 4.39 -3.25 -3.46
C GLY A 87 5.33 -4.33 -2.95
N VAL A 88 5.14 -5.55 -3.44
CA VAL A 88 6.00 -6.69 -3.11
C VAL A 88 6.66 -7.25 -4.37
N LYS A 89 7.96 -7.52 -4.24
CA LYS A 89 8.79 -8.20 -5.25
C LYS A 89 9.19 -9.55 -4.68
N GLY A 90 8.63 -10.64 -5.21
CA GLY A 90 8.80 -11.96 -4.59
C GLY A 90 8.07 -12.07 -3.24
N GLN A 91 8.61 -12.87 -2.32
CA GLN A 91 7.95 -13.20 -1.05
C GLN A 91 8.55 -12.48 0.16
N ASP A 92 9.65 -11.76 0.01
CA ASP A 92 10.44 -11.21 1.13
C ASP A 92 10.88 -9.75 0.93
N THR A 93 10.62 -9.16 -0.24
CA THR A 93 11.04 -7.79 -0.56
C THR A 93 9.83 -6.87 -0.69
N VAL A 94 9.86 -5.78 0.07
CA VAL A 94 8.85 -4.72 0.06
C VAL A 94 9.43 -3.47 -0.59
N MET A 95 8.66 -2.86 -1.49
CA MET A 95 8.98 -1.60 -2.14
C MET A 95 8.01 -0.53 -1.65
N PHE A 96 8.53 0.51 -1.00
CA PHE A 96 7.76 1.72 -0.69
C PHE A 96 8.15 2.83 -1.66
N ALA A 97 7.16 3.60 -2.11
CA ALA A 97 7.40 4.75 -2.97
C ALA A 97 6.50 5.92 -2.55
N ILE A 98 7.06 7.13 -2.64
CA ILE A 98 6.35 8.41 -2.55
C ILE A 98 6.80 9.25 -3.74
N SER A 99 5.85 9.84 -4.47
CA SER A 99 6.18 10.74 -5.58
C SER A 99 6.49 12.14 -5.05
N ASP A 100 7.60 12.76 -5.48
CA ASP A 100 7.89 14.15 -5.10
C ASP A 100 7.13 15.18 -5.95
N SER A 101 6.49 14.75 -7.03
CA SER A 101 5.66 15.59 -7.89
C SER A 101 4.29 14.95 -8.15
N PRO A 102 3.23 15.74 -8.47
CA PRO A 102 1.92 15.19 -8.73
C PRO A 102 1.86 14.25 -9.94
N VAL A 103 1.45 13.00 -9.71
CA VAL A 103 1.29 11.96 -10.74
C VAL A 103 -0.12 11.39 -10.77
N THR A 104 -0.48 10.79 -11.91
CA THR A 104 -1.72 10.02 -12.06
C THR A 104 -1.58 8.65 -11.40
N PHE A 105 -2.71 7.98 -11.12
CA PHE A 105 -2.67 6.59 -10.65
C PHE A 105 -2.08 5.63 -11.69
N SER A 106 -2.34 5.83 -12.99
CA SER A 106 -1.74 4.99 -14.03
C SER A 106 -0.23 5.10 -14.04
N THR A 107 0.32 6.32 -14.06
CA THR A 107 1.77 6.55 -14.03
C THR A 107 2.40 5.92 -12.78
N PHE A 108 1.76 6.09 -11.62
CA PHE A 108 2.27 5.53 -10.38
C PHE A 108 2.18 4.00 -10.33
N ALA A 109 1.14 3.39 -10.91
CA ALA A 109 1.03 1.94 -11.03
C ALA A 109 2.09 1.34 -11.96
N ARG A 110 2.43 2.03 -13.07
CA ARG A 110 3.51 1.62 -13.98
C ARG A 110 4.87 1.61 -13.29
N LEU A 111 5.17 2.58 -12.42
CA LEU A 111 6.39 2.54 -11.60
C LEU A 111 6.50 1.19 -10.85
N PHE A 112 5.44 0.78 -10.14
CA PHE A 112 5.45 -0.48 -9.41
C PHE A 112 5.59 -1.70 -10.32
N ARG A 113 4.83 -1.76 -11.41
CA ARG A 113 4.81 -2.93 -12.30
C ARG A 113 6.08 -3.04 -13.13
N ASP A 114 6.45 -1.97 -13.81
CA ASP A 114 7.44 -1.96 -14.89
C ASP A 114 8.85 -1.75 -14.35
N GLU A 115 9.03 -0.79 -13.42
CA GLU A 115 10.36 -0.42 -12.91
C GLU A 115 10.74 -1.18 -11.63
N LEU A 116 9.80 -1.31 -10.69
CA LEU A 116 10.07 -1.97 -9.41
C LEU A 116 9.82 -3.49 -9.47
N GLY A 117 9.18 -3.98 -10.54
CA GLY A 117 8.91 -5.41 -10.75
C GLY A 117 7.94 -6.02 -9.73
N CYS A 118 7.04 -5.21 -9.18
CA CYS A 118 6.06 -5.66 -8.20
C CYS A 118 4.86 -6.31 -8.89
N ALA A 119 4.62 -7.59 -8.60
CA ALA A 119 3.45 -8.30 -9.10
C ALA A 119 2.16 -7.83 -8.43
N ASN A 120 2.24 -7.35 -7.19
CA ASN A 120 1.13 -6.76 -6.46
C ASN A 120 1.59 -5.49 -5.75
N ALA A 121 0.76 -4.45 -5.81
CA ALA A 121 0.99 -3.18 -5.14
C ALA A 121 -0.33 -2.50 -4.79
N LEU A 122 -0.34 -1.65 -3.77
CA LEU A 122 -1.49 -0.85 -3.37
C LEU A 122 -1.11 0.55 -2.91
N PHE A 123 -2.08 1.45 -3.00
CA PHE A 123 -2.00 2.83 -2.50
C PHE A 123 -2.30 2.88 -0.99
N LEU A 124 -1.53 3.64 -0.20
CA LEU A 124 -1.66 3.62 1.28
C LEU A 124 -2.53 4.75 1.84
N ASP A 125 -2.35 6.00 1.42
CA ASP A 125 -3.17 7.12 1.90
C ASP A 125 -3.35 8.25 0.87
N GLY A 126 -4.54 8.86 0.88
CA GLY A 126 -4.94 9.94 0.01
C GLY A 126 -5.18 11.26 0.72
N SER A 127 -4.16 11.84 1.33
CA SER A 127 -3.96 13.30 1.40
C SER A 127 -2.62 13.68 2.01
N VAL A 128 -2.01 12.82 2.82
CA VAL A 128 -0.70 13.06 3.44
C VAL A 128 0.26 11.95 3.04
N SER A 129 1.40 12.31 2.46
CA SER A 129 2.52 11.40 2.24
C SER A 129 3.73 12.03 2.89
N SER A 130 4.14 11.50 4.04
CA SER A 130 5.31 11.98 4.76
C SER A 130 6.30 10.83 4.90
N LEU A 131 7.57 11.14 4.66
CA LEU A 131 8.70 10.23 4.91
C LEU A 131 9.58 10.81 6.01
N TYR A 132 9.88 9.96 6.99
CA TYR A 132 10.92 10.21 7.97
C TYR A 132 12.11 9.29 7.67
N ALA A 133 13.12 9.83 6.98
CA ALA A 133 14.34 9.14 6.61
C ALA A 133 15.57 10.06 6.80
N PRO A 134 16.04 10.27 8.04
CA PRO A 134 17.16 11.17 8.33
C PRO A 134 18.45 10.81 7.59
N SER A 135 18.69 9.53 7.33
CA SER A 135 19.84 9.05 6.55
C SER A 135 19.84 9.52 5.09
N TRP A 136 18.70 9.97 4.58
CA TRP A 136 18.53 10.55 3.25
C TRP A 136 18.23 12.05 3.33
N GLU A 137 18.49 12.65 4.49
CA GLU A 137 18.22 14.07 4.78
C GLU A 137 16.76 14.49 4.53
N ARG A 138 15.84 13.52 4.59
CA ARG A 138 14.41 13.74 4.38
C ARG A 138 13.63 13.60 5.67
N ILE A 139 13.06 14.71 6.12
CA ILE A 139 12.21 14.79 7.31
C ILE A 139 10.99 15.65 6.91
N ASP A 140 9.95 14.99 6.42
CA ASP A 140 8.72 15.69 6.03
C ASP A 140 7.92 16.11 7.28
N SER A 141 7.05 17.12 7.16
CA SER A 141 6.20 17.54 8.28
C SER A 141 5.24 16.42 8.70
N LEU A 142 5.20 16.16 10.01
CA LEU A 142 4.29 15.21 10.63
C LEU A 142 2.94 15.91 10.88
N MET A 143 2.00 15.77 9.96
CA MET A 143 0.57 16.07 10.22
C MET A 143 -0.07 14.91 11.00
N PRO A 144 -1.31 15.02 11.51
CA PRO A 144 -1.99 13.86 12.08
C PRO A 144 -2.07 12.72 11.07
N MET A 145 -1.26 11.68 11.27
CA MET A 145 -1.16 10.53 10.37
C MET A 145 -2.02 9.37 10.86
N GLY A 146 -2.52 8.58 9.92
CA GLY A 146 -3.08 7.26 10.20
C GLY A 146 -1.99 6.24 10.55
N PRO A 147 -2.18 4.95 10.20
CA PRO A 147 -1.15 3.94 10.40
C PRO A 147 0.20 4.34 9.78
N ILE A 148 1.29 4.17 10.53
CA ILE A 148 2.66 4.44 10.10
C ILE A 148 3.38 3.11 9.93
N VAL A 149 4.13 2.96 8.83
CA VAL A 149 5.02 1.82 8.66
C VAL A 149 6.45 2.22 9.05
N GLY A 150 7.00 1.55 10.04
CA GLY A 150 8.40 1.70 10.44
C GLY A 150 9.26 0.55 9.92
N ALA A 151 10.30 0.87 9.14
CA ALA A 151 11.34 -0.08 8.77
C ALA A 151 12.56 0.11 9.69
N LEU A 152 12.80 -0.87 10.57
CA LEU A 152 13.87 -0.80 11.58
C LEU A 152 14.81 -1.99 11.44
N ARG A 153 16.10 -1.79 11.75
CA ARG A 153 17.05 -2.90 11.83
C ARG A 153 16.64 -3.83 12.97
N ARG A 154 16.54 -5.14 12.67
CA ARG A 154 16.33 -6.16 13.70
C ARG A 154 17.50 -6.09 14.69
N ARG A 155 17.19 -5.83 15.97
CA ARG A 155 18.16 -6.04 17.05
C ARG A 155 18.27 -7.55 17.25
N LEU A 156 19.47 -8.08 17.07
CA LEU A 156 19.82 -9.47 17.38
C LEU A 156 20.00 -9.64 18.88
#